data_AF-A0A2N5E726-F1
#
_entry.id   AF-A0A2N5E726-F1
#
_cell.length_a   1.000
_cell.length_b   1.000
_cell.length_c   1.000
_cell.angle_alpha   90.00
_cell.angle_beta   90.00
_cell.angle_gamma   90.00
#
_symmetry.space_group_name_H-M   'P 1'
#
loop_
_entity.id
_entity.type
_entity.pdbx_description
1 polymer ?
#
loop_
_entity_poly.entity_id
_entity_poly.type
_entity_poly.pdbx_seq_one_letter_code
_entity_poly.pdbx_strand_id
1 'polypeptide(L)' 'MAAEIIPFKKPLHQLTQAQQHLCEALKLVRDGGHQPMAVDLLLSRAHELVYDYVEIAGKR' A
#
# COMPACT_ATOMS: atom_id res chain seq x y z
N MET A 1 -14.50 26.25 -23.43
CA MET A 1 -13.29 26.17 -22.61
C MET A 1 -13.39 24.88 -21.81
N ALA A 2 -12.88 23.78 -22.36
CA ALA A 2 -12.91 22.49 -21.68
C ALA A 2 -11.87 22.56 -20.55
N ALA A 3 -12.32 22.44 -19.30
CA ALA A 3 -11.40 22.25 -18.19
C ALA A 3 -10.63 20.96 -18.47
N GLU A 4 -9.35 21.09 -18.80
CA GLU A 4 -8.42 19.97 -18.77
C GLU A 4 -8.44 19.45 -17.34
N ILE A 5 -9.19 18.38 -17.11
CA ILE A 5 -9.10 17.57 -15.91
C ILE A 5 -7.72 16.95 -15.99
N ILE A 6 -6.70 17.67 -15.52
CA ILE A 6 -5.38 17.10 -15.29
C ILE A 6 -5.65 15.93 -14.36
N PRO A 7 -5.50 14.67 -14.78
CA PRO A 7 -5.65 13.58 -13.85
C PRO A 7 -4.48 13.78 -12.89
N PHE A 8 -4.78 14.28 -11.70
CA PHE A 8 -3.94 14.09 -10.54
C PHE A 8 -3.85 12.57 -10.37
N LYS A 9 -2.94 11.94 -11.12
CA LYS A 9 -2.34 10.64 -10.81
C LYS A 9 -1.60 10.86 -9.50
N LYS A 10 -2.37 11.01 -8.42
CA LYS A 10 -1.90 10.80 -7.07
C LYS A 10 -1.71 9.29 -6.97
N PRO A 11 -0.59 8.80 -6.44
CA PRO A 11 -0.39 7.38 -6.24
C PRO A 11 -1.26 6.85 -5.06
N LEU A 12 -2.49 7.33 -4.91
CA LEU A 12 -3.47 6.88 -3.92
C LEU A 12 -3.71 5.37 -4.02
N HIS A 13 -3.65 4.82 -5.24
CA HIS A 13 -3.80 3.40 -5.47
C HIS A 13 -2.74 2.56 -4.73
N GLN A 14 -1.48 3.00 -4.70
CA GLN A 14 -0.40 2.31 -3.98
C GLN A 14 -0.65 2.33 -2.47
N LEU A 15 -1.10 3.45 -1.91
CA LEU A 15 -1.46 3.55 -0.50
C LEU A 15 -2.68 2.70 -0.14
N THR A 16 -3.69 2.65 -1.01
CA THR A 16 -4.85 1.78 -0.83
C THR A 16 -4.44 0.31 -0.83
N GLN A 17 -3.53 -0.11 -1.72
CA GLN A 17 -3.00 -1.47 -1.76
C GLN A 17 -2.15 -1.80 -0.53
N ALA A 18 -1.30 -0.87 -0.08
CA ALA A 18 -0.53 -1.04 1.15
C ALA A 18 -1.44 -1.23 2.37
N GLN A 19 -2.50 -0.43 2.47
CA GLN A 19 -3.50 -0.55 3.53
C GLN A 19 -4.19 -1.92 3.50
N GLN A 20 -4.53 -2.44 2.32
CA GLN A 20 -5.14 -3.76 2.18
C GLN A 20 -4.23 -4.87 2.70
N HIS A 21 -2.94 -4.85 2.32
CA HIS A 21 -1.97 -5.84 2.81
C HIS A 21 -1.75 -5.75 4.33
N LEU A 22 -1.73 -4.54 4.90
CA LEU A 22 -1.69 -4.35 6.35
C LEU A 22 -2.94 -4.93 7.04
N CYS A 23 -4.13 -4.70 6.49
CA CYS A 23 -5.37 -5.25 7.03
C CYS A 23 -5.39 -6.79 6.94
N GLU A 24 -4.88 -7.38 5.87
CA GLU A 24 -4.77 -8.84 5.75
C GLU A 24 -3.77 -9.42 6.75
N ALA A 25 -2.61 -8.79 6.91
CA ALA A 25 -1.63 -9.18 7.93
C ALA A 25 -2.24 -9.13 9.34
N LEU A 26 -2.95 -8.05 9.67
CA LEU A 26 -3.62 -7.90 10.96
C LEU A 26 -4.74 -8.94 11.18
N LYS A 27 -5.50 -9.29 10.14
CA LYS A 27 -6.50 -10.36 10.21
C LYS A 27 -5.84 -11.71 10.47
N LEU A 28 -4.77 -12.03 9.75
CA LEU A 28 -4.02 -13.28 9.98
C LEU A 28 -3.51 -13.35 11.41
N VAL A 29 -2.87 -12.28 11.91
CA VAL A 29 -2.39 -12.17 13.29
C VAL A 29 -3.52 -12.42 14.29
N ARG A 30 -4.68 -11.79 14.08
CA ARG A 30 -5.85 -11.92 14.96
C ARG A 30 -6.47 -13.31 14.93
N ASP A 31 -6.56 -13.93 13.75
CA ASP A 31 -7.23 -15.21 13.56
C ASP A 31 -6.37 -16.39 14.08
N GLY A 32 -5.07 -16.16 14.32
CA GLY A 32 -4.15 -17.14 14.89
C GLY A 32 -3.77 -18.26 13.91
N GLY A 33 -2.79 -19.09 14.27
CA GLY A 33 -2.38 -20.26 13.44
C GLY A 33 -1.72 -19.93 12.10
N HIS A 34 -1.36 -18.67 11.86
CA HIS A 34 -0.71 -18.20 10.63
C HIS A 34 0.79 -18.54 10.63
N GLN A 35 1.32 -18.80 9.44
CA GLN A 35 2.76 -18.92 9.26
C GLN A 35 3.40 -17.53 9.41
N PRO A 36 4.44 -17.36 10.26
CA PRO A 36 5.12 -16.08 10.44
C PRO A 36 5.55 -15.43 9.12
N MET A 37 6.00 -16.26 8.18
CA MET A 37 6.43 -15.87 6.85
C MET A 37 5.32 -15.23 6.00
N ALA A 38 4.04 -15.59 6.22
CA ALA A 38 2.92 -14.99 5.50
C ALA A 38 2.65 -13.55 5.97
N VAL A 39 2.79 -13.29 7.27
CA VAL A 39 2.67 -11.95 7.84
C VAL A 39 3.84 -11.08 7.38
N ASP A 40 5.06 -11.60 7.43
CA ASP A 40 6.26 -10.88 6.97
C ASP A 40 6.17 -10.48 5.49
N LEU A 41 5.64 -11.37 4.64
CA LEU A 41 5.48 -11.09 3.21
C LEU A 41 4.47 -9.98 2.94
N LEU A 42 3.34 -9.98 3.66
CA LEU A 42 2.33 -8.92 3.54
C LEU A 42 2.86 -7.57 4.06
N LEU A 43 3.61 -7.57 5.16
CA LEU A 43 4.23 -6.37 5.71
C LEU A 43 5.31 -5.81 4.76
N SER A 44 6.13 -6.68 4.18
CA SER A 44 7.16 -6.27 3.21
C SER A 44 6.55 -5.63 1.97
N ARG A 45 5.48 -6.23 1.44
CA ARG A 45 4.73 -5.69 0.30
C ARG A 45 4.10 -4.33 0.60
N ALA A 46 3.53 -4.17 1.80
CA ALA A 46 2.97 -2.88 2.23
C ALA A 46 4.06 -1.82 2.38
N HIS A 47 5.23 -2.18 2.91
CA HIS A 47 6.37 -1.28 3.05
C HIS A 47 6.87 -0.78 1.69
N GLU A 48 7.06 -1.68 0.71
CA GLU A 48 7.48 -1.32 -0.66
C GLU A 48 6.50 -0.32 -1.30
N LEU A 49 5.19 -0.58 -1.20
CA LEU A 49 4.16 0.30 -1.78
C LEU A 49 4.14 1.69 -1.14
N VAL A 50 4.38 1.78 0.17
CA VAL A 50 4.50 3.08 0.88
C VAL A 50 5.80 3.77 0.51
N TYR A 51 6.91 3.04 0.43
CA TYR A 51 8.21 3.56 0.04
C TYR A 51 8.17 4.15 -1.38
N ASP A 52 7.63 3.40 -2.34
CA ASP A 52 7.43 3.85 -3.72
C ASP A 52 6.56 5.11 -3.78
N TYR A 53 5.47 5.15 -3.01
CA TYR A 53 4.61 6.33 -2.93
C TYR A 53 5.40 7.55 -2.45
N VAL A 54 6.18 7.41 -1.38
CA VAL A 54 6.97 8.49 -0.79
C VAL A 54 8.07 8.95 -1.74
N GLU A 55 8.80 8.04 -2.39
CA GLU A 55 9.82 8.39 -3.38
C GLU A 55 9.23 9.12 -4.59
N ILE A 56 8.07 8.67 -5.08
CA ILE A 56 7.37 9.31 -6.21
C ILE A 56 6.82 10.68 -5.81
N ALA A 57 6.32 10.81 -4.58
CA ALA A 57 5.80 12.07 -4.04
C ALA A 57 6.91 13.09 -3.73
N GLY A 58 8.07 12.64 -3.26
CA GLY A 58 9.20 13.50 -2.90
C GLY A 58 10.03 14.03 -4.08
N LYS A 59 9.85 13.47 -5.28
CA LYS A 59 10.48 13.93 -6.53
C LYS A 59 9.67 14.99 -7.29
N ARG A 60 8.54 15.47 -6.73
CA ARG A 60 7.66 16.47 -7.33
C ARG A 60 7.84 17.86 -6.75
#